data_AF-A0A1E1WXH6-F1
#
_entry.id   AF-A0A1E1WXH6-F1
#
_cell.length_a   1.000
_cell.length_b   1.000
_cell.length_c   1.000
_cell.angle_alpha   90.00
_cell.angle_beta   90.00
_cell.angle_gamma   90.00
#
_symmetry.space_group_name_H-M   'P 1'
#
loop_
_entity.id
_entity.type
_entity.pdbx_description
1 polymer ?
#
loop_
_entity_poly.entity_id
_entity_poly.type
_entity_poly.pdbx_seq_one_letter_code
_entity_poly.pdbx_strand_id
1 'polypeptide(L)'
;NVLVVDWSKVQSLKNAEQSAKDTAMVARQLSVLVLKLVKVYPATVRPADIHAVGFSMGAHLVGFFGRHFTSRTNQKIGRITGLDPAAPFFQGIETHLMKDDADFVDVIH
;
A
#
# COMPACT_ATOMS: atom_id res chain seq x y z
N ASN A 1 -3.78 1.38 -16.86
CA ASN A 1 -2.98 2.53 -16.37
C ASN A 1 -1.92 2.01 -15.42
N VAL A 2 -0.71 2.58 -15.46
CA VAL A 2 0.37 2.26 -14.51
C VAL A 2 0.79 3.54 -13.82
N LEU A 3 0.81 3.53 -12.49
CA LEU A 3 1.26 4.65 -11.66
C LEU A 3 2.45 4.19 -10.83
N VAL A 4 3.57 4.88 -10.97
CA VAL A 4 4.77 4.62 -10.17
C VAL A 4 4.79 5.58 -8.99
N VAL A 5 4.85 5.04 -7.76
CA VAL A 5 4.90 5.82 -6.53
C VAL A 5 6.35 5.97 -6.10
N ASP A 6 6.98 7.08 -6.47
CA ASP A 6 8.33 7.43 -6.01
C ASP A 6 8.25 8.12 -4.63
N TRP A 7 8.85 7.49 -3.63
CA TRP A 7 8.95 7.99 -2.26
C TRP A 7 10.41 8.07 -1.77
N SER A 8 11.38 8.04 -2.70
CA SER A 8 12.82 8.09 -2.42
C SER A 8 13.27 9.29 -1.59
N LYS A 9 12.57 10.44 -1.71
CA LYS A 9 12.86 11.66 -0.94
C LYS A 9 12.52 11.56 0.55
N VAL A 10 11.59 10.66 0.90
CA VAL A 10 11.15 10.44 2.28
C VAL A 10 11.98 9.34 2.92
N GLN A 11 12.40 8.35 2.14
CA GLN A 11 13.18 7.23 2.62
C GLN A 11 14.47 7.68 3.30
N SER A 12 14.62 7.35 4.59
CA SER A 12 15.85 7.60 5.32
C SER A 12 16.89 6.51 5.02
N LEU A 13 17.82 6.81 4.12
CA LEU A 13 18.92 5.90 3.75
C LEU A 13 19.82 5.52 4.95
N LYS A 14 19.84 6.34 6.01
CA LYS A 14 20.64 6.09 7.22
C LYS A 14 19.87 5.40 8.34
N ASN A 15 18.53 5.35 8.26
CA ASN A 15 17.69 4.80 9.32
C ASN A 15 16.56 3.95 8.73
N ALA A 16 16.76 2.63 8.75
CA ALA A 16 15.80 1.67 8.23
C ALA A 16 14.51 1.60 9.07
N GLU A 17 14.59 1.81 10.39
CA GLU A 17 13.40 1.87 11.24
C GLU A 17 12.53 3.07 10.89
N GLN A 18 13.15 4.23 10.64
CA GLN A 18 12.42 5.41 10.18
C GLN A 18 11.79 5.16 8.80
N SER A 19 12.54 4.55 7.86
CA SER A 19 12.00 4.18 6.55
C SER A 19 10.79 3.23 6.66
N ALA A 20 10.81 2.30 7.62
CA ALA A 20 9.67 1.43 7.89
C ALA A 20 8.45 2.23 8.37
N LYS A 21 8.62 3.21 9.26
CA LYS A 21 7.54 4.12 9.71
C LYS A 21 7.00 4.99 8.57
N ASP A 22 7.89 5.45 7.69
CA ASP A 22 7.54 6.32 6.57
C ASP A 22 6.59 5.61 5.57
N THR A 23 6.65 4.27 5.47
CA THR A 23 5.72 3.50 4.62
C THR A 23 4.26 3.79 4.95
N ALA A 24 3.88 3.90 6.23
CA ALA A 24 2.51 4.20 6.66
C ALA A 24 2.10 5.64 6.29
N MET A 25 3.02 6.59 6.40
CA MET A 25 2.77 7.97 5.99
C MET A 25 2.52 8.07 4.48
N VAL A 26 3.38 7.46 3.67
CA VAL A 26 3.25 7.45 2.21
C VAL A 26 1.97 6.72 1.79
N ALA A 27 1.65 5.59 2.42
CA ALA A 27 0.41 4.86 2.19
C ALA A 27 -0.84 5.72 2.42
N ARG A 28 -0.85 6.54 3.47
CA ARG A 28 -1.95 7.49 3.73
C ARG A 28 -2.10 8.53 2.63
N GLN A 29 -0.99 9.07 2.12
CA GLN A 29 -1.02 10.03 1.01
C GLN A 29 -1.50 9.37 -0.29
N LEU A 30 -1.02 8.15 -0.58
CA LEU A 30 -1.45 7.35 -1.71
C LEU A 30 -2.96 7.07 -1.66
N SER A 31 -3.49 6.70 -0.48
CA SER A 31 -4.91 6.48 -0.26
C SER A 31 -5.75 7.73 -0.59
N VAL A 32 -5.30 8.92 -0.17
CA VAL A 32 -5.97 10.18 -0.48
C VAL A 32 -5.94 10.48 -1.99
N LEU A 33 -4.79 10.27 -2.64
CA LEU A 33 -4.64 10.48 -4.08
C LEU A 33 -5.58 9.56 -4.87
N VAL A 34 -5.53 8.25 -4.59
CA VAL A 34 -6.36 7.25 -5.29
C VAL A 34 -7.84 7.49 -5.04
N LEU A 35 -8.25 7.85 -3.82
CA LEU A 35 -9.63 8.22 -3.52
C LEU A 35 -10.09 9.43 -4.34
N LYS A 36 -9.22 10.43 -4.55
CA LYS A 36 -9.55 11.55 -5.45
C LYS A 36 -9.74 11.08 -6.88
N LEU A 37 -8.89 10.18 -7.39
CA LEU A 37 -9.03 9.63 -8.74
C LEU A 37 -10.34 8.84 -8.90
N VAL A 38 -10.69 8.00 -7.93
CA VAL A 38 -11.98 7.27 -7.91
C VAL A 38 -13.16 8.24 -7.95
N LYS A 39 -13.11 9.34 -7.19
CA LYS A 39 -14.18 10.35 -7.15
C LYS A 39 -14.29 11.17 -8.44
N VAL A 40 -13.16 11.54 -9.04
CA VAL A 40 -13.14 12.36 -10.27
C VAL A 40 -13.49 11.52 -11.50
N TYR A 41 -13.10 10.24 -11.52
CA TYR A 41 -13.29 9.34 -12.66
C TYR A 41 -14.01 8.04 -12.26
N PRO A 42 -15.25 8.08 -11.74
CA PRO A 42 -15.93 6.92 -11.16
C PRO A 42 -16.24 5.81 -12.18
N ALA A 43 -16.38 6.16 -13.47
CA ALA A 43 -16.59 5.17 -14.54
C ALA A 43 -15.29 4.47 -14.98
N THR A 44 -14.12 5.04 -14.66
CA THR A 44 -12.82 4.58 -15.15
C THR A 44 -11.97 3.93 -14.06
N VAL A 45 -12.07 4.43 -12.82
CA VAL A 45 -11.26 3.98 -11.69
C VAL A 45 -12.19 3.41 -10.61
N ARG A 46 -12.51 2.12 -10.71
CA ARG A 46 -13.26 1.40 -9.70
C ARG A 46 -12.29 0.79 -8.68
N PRO A 47 -12.59 0.79 -7.36
CA PRO A 47 -11.72 0.19 -6.36
C PRO A 47 -11.32 -1.27 -6.67
N ALA A 48 -12.27 -2.07 -7.17
CA ALA A 48 -12.05 -3.47 -7.53
C ALA A 48 -11.07 -3.67 -8.72
N ASP A 49 -10.82 -2.65 -9.54
CA ASP A 49 -9.87 -2.72 -10.65
C ASP A 49 -8.45 -2.29 -10.24
N ILE A 50 -8.26 -1.88 -8.98
CA ILE A 50 -6.97 -1.42 -8.48
C ILE A 50 -6.13 -2.63 -8.06
N HIS A 51 -4.99 -2.78 -8.72
CA HIS A 51 -3.93 -3.70 -8.33
C HIS A 51 -2.71 -2.91 -7.84
N ALA A 52 -2.39 -3.06 -6.56
CA ALA A 52 -1.20 -2.47 -5.96
C ALA A 52 -0.08 -3.49 -5.84
N VAL A 53 1.15 -3.10 -6.20
CA VAL A 53 2.33 -3.96 -6.16
C VAL A 53 3.40 -3.27 -5.33
N GLY A 54 3.99 -3.98 -4.37
CA GLY A 54 5.02 -3.44 -3.50
C GLY A 54 6.17 -4.42 -3.29
N PHE A 55 7.41 -3.93 -3.40
CA PHE A 55 8.63 -4.72 -3.16
C PHE A 55 9.27 -4.36 -1.81
N SER A 56 9.77 -5.35 -1.07
CA SER A 56 10.45 -5.14 0.22
C SER A 56 9.56 -4.35 1.20
N MET A 57 10.02 -3.21 1.75
CA MET A 57 9.19 -2.32 2.58
C MET A 57 7.95 -1.78 1.84
N GLY A 58 8.03 -1.69 0.51
CA GLY A 58 6.91 -1.30 -0.34
C GLY A 58 5.73 -2.27 -0.29
N ALA A 59 5.95 -3.56 0.03
CA ALA A 59 4.87 -4.53 0.22
C ALA A 59 3.96 -4.12 1.39
N HIS A 60 4.55 -3.63 2.49
CA HIS A 60 3.80 -3.12 3.63
C HIS A 60 3.14 -1.78 3.32
N LEU A 61 3.81 -0.90 2.57
CA LEU A 61 3.22 0.36 2.10
C LEU A 61 1.92 0.11 1.33
N VAL A 62 1.90 -0.83 0.38
CA VAL A 62 0.68 -1.14 -0.38
C VAL A 62 -0.39 -1.83 0.47
N GLY A 63 0.00 -2.62 1.47
CA GLY A 63 -0.90 -3.16 2.51
C GLY A 63 -1.60 -2.06 3.31
N PHE A 64 -0.81 -1.15 3.88
CA PHE A 64 -1.34 0.01 4.62
C PHE A 64 -2.21 0.90 3.74
N PHE A 65 -1.87 1.05 2.45
CA PHE A 65 -2.68 1.78 1.50
C PHE A 65 -4.06 1.15 1.33
N GLY A 66 -4.13 -0.17 1.09
CA GLY A 66 -5.39 -0.90 0.96
C GLY A 66 -6.25 -0.83 2.22
N ARG A 67 -5.62 -1.00 3.39
CA ARG A 67 -6.29 -0.88 4.70
C ARG A 67 -6.87 0.51 4.94
N HIS A 68 -6.06 1.56 4.69
CA HIS A 68 -6.51 2.94 4.84
C HIS A 68 -7.59 3.34 3.82
N PHE A 69 -7.50 2.82 2.60
CA PHE A 69 -8.53 3.04 1.59
C PHE A 69 -9.85 2.41 2.03
N THR A 70 -9.81 1.16 2.51
CA THR A 70 -10.98 0.43 3.01
C THR A 70 -11.61 1.14 4.20
N SER A 71 -10.83 1.56 5.20
CA SER A 71 -11.39 2.23 6.38
C SER A 71 -12.05 3.58 6.07
N ARG A 72 -11.65 4.26 4.99
CA ARG A 72 -12.24 5.54 4.56
C ARG A 72 -13.46 5.41 3.66
N THR A 73 -13.57 4.32 2.93
CA THR A 73 -14.56 4.15 1.85
C THR A 73 -15.54 3.03 2.09
N ASN A 74 -15.23 2.13 3.03
CA ASN A 74 -15.88 0.84 3.23
C ASN A 74 -15.83 -0.05 1.97
N GLN A 75 -14.82 0.14 1.10
CA GLN A 75 -14.59 -0.63 -0.12
C GLN A 75 -13.13 -1.08 -0.16
N LYS A 76 -12.90 -2.37 -0.46
CA LYS A 76 -11.56 -2.90 -0.68
C LYS A 76 -11.06 -2.59 -2.08
N ILE A 77 -9.74 -2.58 -2.23
CA ILE A 77 -9.10 -2.61 -3.55
C ILE A 77 -9.03 -4.05 -4.06
N GLY A 78 -8.97 -4.25 -5.37
CA GLY A 78 -9.06 -5.57 -5.99
C GLY A 78 -7.90 -6.51 -5.66
N ARG A 79 -6.65 -6.04 -5.76
CA ARG A 79 -5.48 -6.90 -5.50
C ARG A 79 -4.32 -6.16 -4.87
N ILE A 80 -3.60 -6.85 -3.98
CA ILE A 80 -2.24 -6.50 -3.57
C ILE A 80 -1.29 -7.65 -3.87
N THR A 81 -0.17 -7.35 -4.53
CA THR A 81 0.96 -8.29 -4.65
C THR A 81 2.15 -7.77 -3.83
N GLY A 82 2.56 -8.55 -2.83
CA GLY A 82 3.78 -8.33 -2.07
C GLY A 82 4.95 -9.10 -2.68
N LEU A 83 5.94 -8.39 -3.20
CA LEU A 83 7.17 -8.96 -3.74
C LEU A 83 8.24 -8.93 -2.65
N ASP A 84 8.58 -10.10 -2.11
CA ASP A 84 9.56 -10.28 -1.04
C ASP A 84 9.39 -9.27 0.12
N PRO A 85 8.28 -9.33 0.89
CA PRO A 85 8.00 -8.36 1.95
C PRO A 85 9.09 -8.32 3.02
N ALA A 86 9.52 -7.12 3.41
CA ALA A 86 10.62 -6.95 4.36
C ALA A 86 10.28 -7.49 5.75
N ALA A 87 11.04 -8.45 6.27
CA ALA A 87 10.86 -8.93 7.65
C ALA A 87 11.28 -7.92 8.74
N PRO A 88 12.45 -7.23 8.65
CA PRO A 88 12.89 -6.32 9.70
C PRO A 88 11.87 -5.20 9.95
N PHE A 89 11.56 -4.94 11.23
CA PHE A 89 10.59 -3.94 11.70
C PHE A 89 9.11 -4.24 11.44
N PHE A 90 8.78 -5.32 10.72
CA PHE A 90 7.40 -5.73 10.42
C PHE A 90 7.04 -7.10 11.02
N GLN A 91 8.04 -7.94 11.30
CA GLN A 91 7.85 -9.26 11.88
C GLN A 91 7.40 -9.20 13.35
N GLY A 92 6.38 -10.01 13.70
CA GLY A 92 5.91 -10.15 15.08
C GLY A 92 5.06 -9.00 15.61
N ILE A 93 4.67 -8.06 14.76
CA ILE A 93 3.76 -6.94 15.09
C ILE A 93 2.59 -6.91 14.12
N GLU A 94 1.45 -6.34 14.52
CA GLU A 94 0.28 -6.20 13.61
C GLU A 94 0.46 -5.10 12.55
N THR A 95 1.58 -4.40 12.54
CA THR A 95 1.85 -3.35 11.55
C THR A 95 2.60 -3.94 10.36
N HIS A 96 1.95 -4.79 9.56
CA HIS A 96 2.52 -5.37 8.32
C HIS A 96 1.44 -5.59 7.24
N LEU A 97 1.81 -6.18 6.09
CA LEU A 97 0.90 -6.52 5.00
C LEU A 97 0.04 -7.72 5.43
N MET A 98 -1.28 -7.59 5.37
CA MET A 98 -2.23 -8.61 5.80
C MET A 98 -3.07 -9.13 4.64
N LYS A 99 -3.62 -10.34 4.82
CA LYS A 99 -4.49 -11.01 3.84
C LYS A 99 -5.75 -10.22 3.51
N ASP A 100 -6.23 -9.39 4.43
CA ASP A 100 -7.48 -8.64 4.31
C ASP A 100 -7.30 -7.20 3.80
N ASP A 101 -6.07 -6.76 3.50
CA ASP A 101 -5.78 -5.41 3.00
C ASP A 101 -6.36 -5.15 1.59
N ALA A 102 -6.76 -6.20 0.86
CA ALA A 102 -7.45 -6.16 -0.43
C ALA A 102 -8.43 -7.35 -0.56
N ASP A 103 -9.18 -7.41 -1.67
CA ASP A 103 -10.02 -8.56 -1.99
C ASP A 103 -9.17 -9.82 -2.24
N PHE A 104 -8.01 -9.65 -2.86
CA PHE A 104 -7.01 -10.69 -3.03
C PHE A 104 -5.61 -10.18 -2.69
N VAL A 105 -4.86 -10.94 -1.89
CA VAL A 105 -3.48 -10.63 -1.52
C VAL A 105 -2.62 -11.84 -1.86
N ASP A 106 -1.63 -11.66 -2.74
CA ASP A 106 -0.62 -12.65 -3.09
C ASP A 106 0.78 -12.19 -2.70
N VAL A 107 1.60 -13.11 -2.21
CA VAL A 107 2.98 -12.84 -1.77
C VAL A 107 3.93 -13.78 -2.48
N ILE A 108 5.03 -13.24 -2.97
CA ILE A 108 6.15 -13.98 -3.54
C ILE A 108 7.33 -13.85 -2.57
N HIS A 109 7.89 -14.98 -2.15
CA HIS A 109 9.08 -15.07 -1.30
C HIS A 109 10.29 -15.51 -2.12
#